data_AF-A0A369NFJ9-F1
#
_entry.id   AF-A0A369NFJ9-F1
#
_cell.length_a   1.000
_cell.length_b   1.000
_cell.length_c   1.000
_cell.angle_alpha   90.00
_cell.angle_beta   90.00
_cell.angle_gamma   90.00
#
_symmetry.space_group_name_H-M   'P 1'
#
loop_
_entity.id
_entity.type
_entity.pdbx_description
1 polymer ?
#
loop_
_entity_poly.entity_id
_entity_poly.type
_entity_poly.pdbx_seq_one_letter_code
_entity_poly.pdbx_strand_id
1 'polypeptide(L)'
;MRYMYPAIFTENELDGYSVQFVDFENGYTCGDDMEDAVAMAAEVLWLLIDDYLQLDKPLPKPTYPIEHEGLLVALSVDVDTERGVLTTKMAAHLLGVSDARVRQMICSGQLAAKKQGRDNYVYLSSVKERLNNPPKPGRPRKSDRLESVAETAS
;
A
#
# COMPACT_ATOMS: atom_id res chain seq x y z
N MET A 1 0.66 5.22 -4.20
CA MET A 1 -0.38 5.18 -5.25
C MET A 1 -1.30 6.37 -5.05
N ARG A 2 -1.87 6.90 -6.13
CA ARG A 2 -2.78 8.05 -6.08
C ARG A 2 -4.23 7.58 -6.05
N TYR A 3 -5.02 8.20 -5.17
CA TYR A 3 -6.44 7.92 -4.98
C TYR A 3 -7.24 9.21 -5.06
N MET A 4 -8.48 9.13 -5.51
CA MET A 4 -9.36 10.29 -5.68
C MET A 4 -10.77 9.96 -5.23
N TYR A 5 -11.32 10.79 -4.35
CA TYR A 5 -12.70 10.69 -3.88
C TYR A 5 -13.36 12.08 -3.86
N PRO A 6 -14.63 12.18 -4.22
CA PRO A 6 -15.39 13.40 -4.03
C PRO A 6 -15.77 13.56 -2.55
N ALA A 7 -15.74 14.81 -2.10
CA ALA A 7 -16.34 15.23 -0.84
C ALA A 7 -17.31 16.39 -1.08
N ILE A 8 -18.33 16.47 -0.23
CA ILE A 8 -19.30 17.55 -0.20
C ILE A 8 -18.83 18.55 0.87
N PHE A 9 -18.70 19.82 0.48
CA PHE A 9 -18.34 20.93 1.34
C PHE A 9 -19.58 21.79 1.58
N THR A 10 -20.03 21.89 2.81
CA THR A 10 -21.23 22.63 3.20
C THR A 10 -20.83 23.72 4.18
N GLU A 11 -21.27 24.96 3.95
CA GLU A 11 -21.10 26.05 4.93
C GLU A 11 -21.77 25.66 6.26
N ASN A 12 -21.11 25.93 7.38
CA ASN A 12 -21.61 25.58 8.71
C ASN A 12 -22.01 26.84 9.50
N GLU A 13 -22.64 26.64 10.67
CA GLU A 13 -23.16 27.73 11.51
C GLU A 13 -22.07 28.63 12.13
N LEU A 14 -20.79 28.29 11.96
CA LEU A 14 -19.63 28.99 12.53
C LEU A 14 -18.81 29.73 11.46
N ASP A 15 -19.44 30.09 10.34
CA ASP A 15 -18.80 30.73 9.17
C ASP A 15 -17.66 29.91 8.53
N GLY A 16 -17.59 28.61 8.82
CA GLY A 16 -16.62 27.66 8.23
C GLY A 16 -17.26 26.63 7.32
N TYR A 17 -16.55 25.53 7.04
CA TYR A 17 -17.05 24.43 6.20
C TYR A 17 -17.05 23.10 6.94
N SER A 18 -18.13 22.34 6.79
CA SER A 18 -18.16 20.91 7.08
C SER A 18 -17.88 20.13 5.80
N VAL A 19 -17.12 19.04 5.90
CA VAL A 19 -16.75 18.21 4.76
C VAL A 19 -17.16 16.77 5.01
N GLN A 20 -17.77 16.14 4.00
CA GLN A 20 -18.18 14.74 4.04
C GLN A 20 -17.74 13.97 2.80
N PHE A 21 -17.05 12.85 3.01
CA PHE A 21 -16.83 11.80 2.01
C PHE A 21 -17.92 10.72 2.16
N VAL A 22 -18.89 10.72 1.27
CA VAL A 22 -20.09 9.85 1.34
C VAL A 22 -19.79 8.36 1.28
N ASP A 23 -18.64 7.98 0.72
CA ASP A 23 -18.21 6.59 0.57
C ASP A 23 -17.57 6.00 1.83
N PHE A 24 -17.31 6.82 2.86
CA PHE A 24 -16.64 6.40 4.09
C PHE A 24 -17.51 6.69 5.32
N GLU A 25 -17.73 5.69 6.17
CA GLU A 25 -18.54 5.82 7.39
C GLU A 25 -18.00 6.89 8.35
N ASN A 26 -16.68 7.06 8.43
CA ASN A 26 -16.01 8.08 9.25
C ASN A 26 -15.44 9.23 8.39
N GLY A 27 -16.05 9.49 7.24
CA GLY A 27 -15.58 10.43 6.23
C GLY A 27 -15.83 11.91 6.54
N TYR A 28 -15.67 12.36 7.78
CA TYR A 28 -16.07 13.72 8.18
C TYR A 28 -14.89 14.55 8.68
N THR A 29 -14.90 15.84 8.35
CA THR A 29 -14.01 16.84 8.93
C THR A 29 -14.61 18.24 8.80
N CYS A 30 -13.94 19.26 9.31
CA CYS A 30 -14.32 20.66 9.12
C CYS A 30 -13.07 21.55 9.04
N GLY A 31 -13.25 22.76 8.54
CA GLY A 31 -12.22 23.80 8.54
C GLY A 31 -12.83 25.18 8.70
N ASP A 32 -12.02 26.12 9.17
CA ASP A 32 -12.45 27.49 9.47
C ASP A 32 -12.72 28.31 8.18
N ASP A 33 -12.05 27.96 7.09
CA ASP A 33 -12.28 28.49 5.75
C ASP A 33 -12.14 27.40 4.67
N MET A 34 -12.28 27.76 3.40
CA MET A 34 -12.19 26.79 2.29
C MET A 34 -10.80 26.16 2.16
N GLU A 35 -9.73 26.92 2.39
CA GLU A 35 -8.36 26.41 2.26
C GLU A 35 -8.08 25.39 3.38
N ASP A 36 -8.44 25.76 4.61
CA ASP A 36 -8.33 24.89 5.77
C ASP A 36 -9.19 23.63 5.61
N ALA A 37 -10.45 23.76 5.19
CA ALA A 37 -11.33 22.63 4.97
C ALA A 37 -10.80 21.66 3.89
N VAL A 38 -10.19 22.16 2.82
CA VAL A 38 -9.55 21.31 1.80
C VAL A 38 -8.33 20.59 2.37
N ALA A 39 -7.50 21.28 3.16
CA ALA A 39 -6.33 20.68 3.81
C ALA A 39 -6.75 19.57 4.78
N MET A 40 -7.73 19.84 5.63
CA MET A 40 -8.30 18.89 6.59
C MET A 40 -8.96 17.70 5.89
N ALA A 41 -9.66 17.94 4.77
CA ALA A 41 -10.26 16.88 3.97
C ALA A 41 -9.23 15.96 3.31
N ALA A 42 -8.12 16.52 2.82
CA ALA A 42 -7.04 15.73 2.24
C ALA A 42 -6.37 14.83 3.29
N GLU A 43 -6.15 15.34 4.50
CA GLU A 43 -5.60 14.55 5.61
C GLU A 43 -6.54 13.40 6.01
N VAL A 44 -7.83 13.68 6.22
CA VAL A 44 -8.82 12.65 6.55
C VAL A 44 -8.95 11.62 5.44
N LEU A 45 -8.97 12.02 4.16
CA LEU A 45 -9.00 11.08 3.05
C LEU A 45 -7.77 10.17 3.03
N TRP A 46 -6.59 10.72 3.27
CA TRP A 46 -5.35 9.95 3.36
C TRP A 46 -5.42 8.91 4.50
N LEU A 47 -5.88 9.32 5.69
CA LEU A 47 -6.03 8.45 6.85
C LEU A 47 -7.03 7.31 6.60
N LEU A 48 -8.18 7.61 6.00
CA LEU A 48 -9.20 6.62 5.68
C LEU A 48 -8.67 5.57 4.70
N ILE A 49 -7.97 6.01 3.65
CA ILE A 49 -7.41 5.08 2.67
C ILE A 49 -6.30 4.24 3.31
N ASP A 50 -5.41 4.83 4.10
CA ASP A 50 -4.35 4.11 4.81
C ASP A 50 -4.93 3.04 5.75
N ASP A 51 -5.99 3.34 6.52
CA ASP A 51 -6.64 2.37 7.40
C ASP A 51 -7.25 1.19 6.62
N TYR A 52 -7.97 1.47 5.53
CA TYR A 52 -8.53 0.42 4.68
C TYR A 52 -7.43 -0.50 4.11
N LEU A 53 -6.33 0.09 3.64
CA LEU A 53 -5.20 -0.66 3.10
C LEU A 53 -4.48 -1.47 4.18
N GLN A 54 -4.28 -0.92 5.38
CA GLN A 54 -3.61 -1.61 6.48
C GLN A 54 -4.44 -2.78 7.06
N LEU A 55 -5.77 -2.68 6.96
CA LEU A 55 -6.70 -3.71 7.43
C LEU A 55 -7.11 -4.71 6.34
N ASP A 56 -6.48 -4.67 5.15
CA ASP A 56 -6.84 -5.48 3.97
C ASP A 56 -8.35 -5.37 3.61
N LYS A 57 -8.97 -4.22 3.89
CA LYS A 57 -10.36 -3.94 3.52
C LYS A 57 -10.41 -3.42 2.08
N PRO A 58 -11.40 -3.86 1.27
CA PRO A 58 -11.59 -3.30 -0.06
C PRO A 58 -11.99 -1.82 0.06
N LEU A 59 -11.29 -0.94 -0.64
CA LEU A 59 -11.67 0.47 -0.74
C LEU A 59 -13.03 0.61 -1.45
N PRO A 60 -13.92 1.50 -0.97
CA PRO A 60 -15.20 1.75 -1.64
C PRO A 60 -14.98 2.38 -3.01
N LYS A 61 -15.89 2.19 -3.96
CA LYS A 61 -15.78 2.87 -5.27
C LYS A 61 -16.25 4.33 -5.12
N PRO A 62 -15.52 5.34 -5.63
CA PRO A 62 -15.94 6.73 -5.52
C PRO A 62 -17.34 6.99 -6.12
N THR A 63 -18.21 7.63 -5.34
CA THR A 63 -19.58 7.99 -5.73
C THR A 63 -19.69 9.50 -5.93
N TYR A 64 -20.16 9.92 -7.11
CA TYR A 64 -20.44 11.34 -7.41
C TYR A 64 -21.95 11.58 -7.31
N PRO A 65 -22.47 12.01 -6.15
CA PRO A 65 -23.89 12.25 -5.99
C PRO A 65 -24.36 13.37 -6.93
N ILE A 66 -25.54 13.20 -7.51
CA ILE A 66 -26.18 14.21 -8.38
C ILE A 66 -26.88 15.27 -7.51
N GLU A 67 -27.50 14.83 -6.42
CA GLU A 67 -28.17 15.69 -5.46
C GLU A 67 -27.33 15.76 -4.18
N HIS A 68 -26.92 16.97 -3.82
CA HIS A 68 -26.17 17.26 -2.60
C HIS A 68 -26.34 18.72 -2.21
N GLU A 69 -26.19 19.00 -0.91
CA GLU A 69 -26.17 20.35 -0.37
C GLU A 69 -24.72 20.81 -0.18
N GLY A 70 -24.29 21.79 -0.97
CA GLY A 70 -22.92 22.32 -0.92
C GLY A 70 -22.11 22.02 -2.19
N LEU A 71 -20.81 22.27 -2.10
CA LEU A 71 -19.88 22.14 -3.22
C LEU A 71 -19.31 20.72 -3.28
N LEU A 72 -19.42 20.08 -4.44
CA LEU A 72 -18.79 18.78 -4.69
C LEU A 72 -17.35 19.00 -5.18
N VAL A 73 -16.37 18.58 -4.38
CA VAL A 73 -14.95 18.77 -4.65
C VAL A 73 -14.26 17.41 -4.72
N ALA A 74 -13.55 17.14 -5.82
CA ALA A 74 -12.73 15.93 -5.93
C ALA A 74 -11.36 16.15 -5.30
N LEU A 75 -11.06 15.41 -4.23
CA LEU A 75 -9.75 15.42 -3.58
C LEU A 75 -8.90 14.26 -4.07
N SER A 76 -7.64 14.55 -4.35
CA SER A 76 -6.64 13.56 -4.74
C SER A 76 -5.54 13.50 -3.69
N VAL A 77 -5.20 12.29 -3.23
CA VAL A 77 -4.12 12.06 -2.27
C VAL A 77 -3.19 10.96 -2.77
N ASP A 78 -1.90 11.12 -2.47
CA ASP A 78 -0.90 10.07 -2.68
C ASP A 78 -0.71 9.30 -1.37
N VAL A 79 -1.07 8.02 -1.38
CA VAL A 79 -0.92 7.12 -0.22
C VAL A 79 0.22 6.15 -0.48
N ASP A 80 1.13 6.04 0.48
CA ASP A 80 2.26 5.12 0.39
C ASP A 80 1.82 3.68 0.68
N THR A 81 1.46 2.98 -0.38
CA THR A 81 1.08 1.55 -0.36
C THR A 81 2.25 0.62 -0.05
N GLU A 82 3.49 1.12 0.07
CA GLU A 82 4.66 0.29 0.34
C GLU A 82 4.85 -0.02 1.83
N ARG A 83 4.05 0.59 2.71
CA ARG A 83 4.05 0.39 4.17
C ARG A 83 3.51 -0.97 4.65
N GLY A 84 2.91 -1.76 3.77
CA GLY A 84 2.40 -3.10 4.10
C GLY A 84 3.51 -4.03 4.58
N VAL A 85 3.19 -4.93 5.52
CA VAL A 85 4.10 -5.99 5.96
C VAL A 85 3.54 -7.37 5.68
N LEU A 86 4.41 -8.29 5.31
CA LEU A 86 4.08 -9.65 4.93
C LEU A 86 4.58 -10.60 6.00
N THR A 87 3.83 -11.68 6.24
CA THR A 87 4.41 -12.82 6.97
C THR A 87 5.58 -13.41 6.18
N THR A 88 6.49 -14.12 6.86
CA THR A 88 7.59 -14.80 6.16
C THR A 88 7.11 -15.77 5.09
N LYS A 89 5.93 -16.40 5.29
CA LYS A 89 5.31 -17.31 4.31
C LYS A 89 4.84 -16.58 3.05
N MET A 90 4.17 -15.45 3.20
CA MET A 90 3.72 -14.66 2.04
C MET A 90 4.92 -14.12 1.26
N ALA A 91 5.93 -13.60 1.96
CA ALA A 91 7.16 -13.16 1.32
C ALA A 91 7.87 -14.32 0.58
N ALA A 92 7.89 -15.52 1.15
CA ALA A 92 8.47 -16.71 0.52
C ALA A 92 7.74 -17.08 -0.77
N HIS A 93 6.40 -17.08 -0.75
CA HIS A 93 5.57 -17.32 -1.92
C HIS A 93 5.84 -16.30 -3.03
N LEU A 94 5.85 -15.00 -2.71
CA LEU A 94 6.10 -13.94 -3.68
C LEU A 94 7.51 -13.98 -4.27
N LEU A 95 8.53 -14.30 -3.46
CA LEU A 95 9.92 -14.37 -3.89
C LEU A 95 10.29 -15.70 -4.57
N GLY A 96 9.40 -16.69 -4.58
CA GLY A 96 9.71 -18.02 -5.11
C GLY A 96 10.82 -18.75 -4.34
N VAL A 97 10.91 -18.55 -3.02
CA VAL A 97 11.92 -19.16 -2.15
C VAL A 97 11.28 -19.83 -0.94
N SER A 98 12.07 -20.55 -0.13
CA SER A 98 11.57 -21.15 1.12
C SER A 98 11.48 -20.13 2.27
N ASP A 99 10.61 -20.40 3.26
CA ASP A 99 10.52 -19.61 4.51
C ASP A 99 11.88 -19.48 5.22
N ALA A 100 12.68 -20.56 5.21
CA ALA A 100 14.03 -20.56 5.77
C ALA A 100 14.94 -19.57 5.04
N ARG A 101 14.83 -19.50 3.70
CA ARG A 101 15.58 -18.53 2.90
C ARG A 101 15.13 -17.10 3.17
N VAL A 102 13.83 -16.86 3.38
CA VAL A 102 13.33 -15.54 3.82
C VAL A 102 13.94 -15.14 5.16
N ARG A 103 13.92 -16.03 6.15
CA ARG A 103 14.56 -15.76 7.46
C ARG A 103 16.05 -15.47 7.33
N GLN A 104 16.76 -16.24 6.51
CA GLN A 104 18.16 -15.98 6.22
C GLN A 104 18.36 -14.59 5.60
N MET A 105 17.53 -14.20 4.63
CA MET A 105 17.60 -12.88 3.99
C MET A 105 17.37 -11.75 4.99
N ILE A 106 16.43 -11.92 5.93
CA ILE A 106 16.23 -10.98 7.04
C ILE A 106 17.49 -10.90 7.91
N CYS A 107 18.04 -12.04 8.35
CA CYS A 107 19.25 -12.08 9.17
C CYS A 107 20.47 -11.47 8.48
N SER A 108 20.59 -11.60 7.16
CA SER A 108 21.69 -11.02 6.37
C SER A 108 21.42 -9.58 5.90
N GLY A 109 20.32 -8.94 6.33
CA GLY A 109 19.95 -7.58 5.93
C GLY A 109 19.53 -7.43 4.46
N GLN A 110 19.24 -8.53 3.77
CA GLN A 110 18.80 -8.55 2.36
C GLN A 110 17.29 -8.30 2.21
N LEU A 111 16.54 -8.43 3.29
CA LEU A 111 15.14 -8.03 3.38
C LEU A 111 14.93 -7.24 4.66
N ALA A 112 14.35 -6.04 4.54
CA ALA A 112 13.92 -5.26 5.68
C ALA A 112 12.68 -5.90 6.31
N ALA A 113 12.69 -6.04 7.63
CA ALA A 113 11.60 -6.64 8.39
C ALA A 113 11.52 -6.01 9.79
N LYS A 114 10.35 -6.09 10.41
CA LYS A 114 10.14 -5.80 11.83
C LYS A 114 9.85 -7.08 12.60
N LYS A 115 10.33 -7.15 13.85
CA LYS A 115 10.01 -8.23 14.78
C LYS A 115 8.77 -7.85 15.58
N GLN A 116 7.75 -8.71 15.59
CA GLN A 116 6.54 -8.52 16.37
C GLN A 116 6.20 -9.82 17.10
N GLY A 117 6.46 -9.85 18.40
CA GLY A 117 6.39 -11.07 19.20
C GLY A 117 7.40 -12.12 18.74
N ARG A 118 6.91 -13.33 18.46
CA ARG A 118 7.73 -14.45 17.97
C ARG A 118 8.00 -14.41 16.46
N ASP A 119 7.23 -13.63 15.72
CA ASP A 119 7.19 -13.66 14.27
C ASP A 119 7.92 -12.45 13.65
N ASN A 120 8.43 -12.66 12.43
CA ASN A 120 9.01 -11.60 11.60
C ASN A 120 8.00 -11.18 10.53
N TYR A 121 7.88 -9.87 10.34
CA TYR A 121 7.03 -9.25 9.33
C TYR A 121 7.91 -8.48 8.35
N VAL A 122 7.95 -8.93 7.09
CA VAL A 122 8.81 -8.39 6.03
C VAL A 122 8.12 -7.22 5.37
N TYR A 123 8.79 -6.08 5.21
CA TYR A 123 8.19 -4.95 4.50
C TYR A 123 7.94 -5.31 3.03
N LEU A 124 6.74 -5.00 2.54
CA LEU A 124 6.36 -5.22 1.15
C LEU A 124 7.29 -4.46 0.20
N SER A 125 7.70 -3.24 0.58
CA SER A 125 8.71 -2.45 -0.14
C SER A 125 9.98 -3.26 -0.41
N SER A 126 10.52 -3.92 0.61
CA SER A 126 11.76 -4.69 0.50
C SER A 126 11.59 -5.95 -0.35
N VAL A 127 10.42 -6.59 -0.32
CA VAL A 127 10.11 -7.71 -1.23
C VAL A 127 10.02 -7.24 -2.69
N LYS A 128 9.33 -6.12 -2.95
CA LYS A 128 9.20 -5.53 -4.29
C LYS A 128 10.55 -5.08 -4.85
N GLU A 129 11.36 -4.41 -4.05
CA GLU A 129 12.71 -3.98 -4.44
C GLU A 129 13.55 -5.16 -4.91
N ARG A 130 13.48 -6.29 -4.18
CA ARG A 130 14.19 -7.51 -4.53
C ARG A 130 13.66 -8.18 -5.80
N LEU A 131 12.36 -8.14 -6.05
CA LEU A 131 11.76 -8.65 -7.28
C LEU A 131 12.17 -7.80 -8.50
N ASN A 132 12.23 -6.48 -8.33
CA ASN A 132 12.63 -5.54 -9.37
C ASN A 132 14.15 -5.58 -9.63
N ASN A 133 14.95 -5.95 -8.63
CA ASN A 133 16.40 -6.08 -8.71
C ASN A 133 16.82 -7.52 -8.38
N PRO A 134 16.47 -8.51 -9.24
CA PRO A 134 16.76 -9.90 -8.95
C PRO A 134 18.28 -10.11 -8.87
N PRO A 135 18.76 -10.95 -7.93
CA PRO A 135 20.18 -11.26 -7.86
C PRO A 135 20.65 -11.90 -9.16
N LYS A 136 21.88 -11.56 -9.59
CA LYS A 136 22.50 -12.20 -10.75
C LYS A 136 22.40 -13.72 -10.60
N PRO A 137 22.06 -14.46 -11.68
CA PRO A 137 21.95 -15.92 -11.62
C PRO A 137 23.17 -16.51 -10.91
N GLY A 138 22.93 -17.20 -9.80
CA GLY A 138 23.98 -17.93 -9.09
C GLY A 138 24.44 -19.15 -9.90
N ARG A 139 25.40 -19.89 -9.34
CA ARG A 139 25.96 -21.12 -9.93
C ARG A 139 24.86 -22.00 -10.55
N PRO A 140 24.97 -22.41 -11.83
CA PRO A 140 23.98 -23.23 -12.53
C PRO A 140 23.62 -24.48 -11.73
N ARG A 141 22.34 -24.88 -11.79
CA ARG A 141 21.89 -26.11 -11.13
C ARG A 141 22.64 -27.30 -11.73
N LYS A 142 22.83 -28.35 -10.94
CA LYS A 142 23.56 -29.55 -11.36
C LYS A 142 22.90 -30.25 -12.57
N SER A 143 21.58 -30.11 -12.73
CA SER A 143 20.81 -30.57 -13.89
C SER A 143 21.23 -29.86 -15.17
N ASP A 144 21.29 -28.53 -15.13
CA ASP A 144 21.57 -27.67 -16.30
C ASP A 144 23.01 -27.87 -16.78
N ARG A 145 23.90 -28.25 -15.84
CA ARG A 145 25.29 -28.58 -16.11
C ARG A 145 25.46 -29.94 -16.81
N LEU A 146 24.51 -30.86 -16.66
CA LEU A 146 24.54 -32.16 -17.35
C LEU A 146 24.00 -32.05 -18.77
N GLU A 147 22.99 -31.21 -19.00
CA GLU A 147 22.46 -30.91 -20.34
C GLU A 147 23.46 -30.11 -21.19
N SER A 148 24.10 -29.08 -20.62
CA SER A 148 25.09 -28.27 -21.36
C SER A 148 26.33 -29.05 -21.80
N VAL A 149 26.68 -30.13 -21.08
CA VAL A 149 27.83 -31.00 -21.40
C VAL A 149 27.45 -32.05 -22.45
N ALA A 150 26.19 -32.45 -22.52
CA ALA A 150 25.70 -33.38 -23.56
C ALA A 150 25.58 -32.69 -24.93
N GLU A 151 25.17 -31.42 -24.95
CA GLU A 151 24.97 -30.63 -26.18
C GLU A 151 26.29 -30.18 -26.84
N THR A 152 27.40 -30.15 -26.09
CA THR A 152 28.73 -29.81 -26.60
C THR A 152 29.53 -31.02 -27.08
N ALA A 153 28.98 -32.23 -26.96
CA ALA A 153 29.63 -33.49 -27.30
C ALA A 153 29.03 -34.21 -28.55
N SER A 154 28.18 -33.52 -29.32
CA SER A 154 27.61 -34.01 -30.59
C SER A 154 28.19 -33.30 -31.81
#